data_AF-A0AAV2MLZ4-F1
#
_entry.id   AF-A0AAV2MLZ4-F1
#
_cell.length_a   1.000
_cell.length_b   1.000
_cell.length_c   1.000
_cell.angle_alpha   90.00
_cell.angle_beta   90.00
_cell.angle_gamma   90.00
#
_symmetry.space_group_name_H-M   'P 1'
#
loop_
_entity.id
_entity.type
_entity.pdbx_description
1 polymer ?
#
loop_
_entity_poly.entity_id
_entity_poly.type
_entity_poly.pdbx_seq_one_letter_code
_entity_poly.pdbx_strand_id
1 'polypeptide(L)'
;MNVPTLGVTAITLASLLCDQVSLVGFGYHLSQQGAPLHYYDHQAMDAILRQKMHDVTRETELLRTLLEAGTITDLSGGILSISPQTTAG
;
A
#
# COMPACT_ATOMS: atom_id res chain seq x y z
N MET A 1 16.53 -7.68 2.97
CA MET A 1 16.73 -6.22 2.79
C MET A 1 15.37 -5.60 3.01
N ASN A 2 15.29 -4.44 3.65
CA ASN A 2 14.01 -3.75 3.85
C ASN A 2 14.14 -2.36 3.21
N VAL A 3 13.82 -2.27 1.93
CA VAL A 3 13.84 -1.02 1.17
C VAL A 3 12.39 -0.65 0.84
N PRO A 4 12.02 0.63 0.84
CA PRO A 4 10.67 1.04 0.48
C PRO A 4 10.37 0.67 -0.98
N THR A 5 9.11 0.39 -1.29
CA THR A 5 8.65 0.35 -2.67
C THR A 5 8.91 1.69 -3.35
N LEU A 6 9.01 1.65 -4.69
CA LEU A 6 9.06 2.88 -5.48
C LEU A 6 7.82 3.75 -5.22
N GLY A 7 6.66 3.14 -4.97
CA GLY A 7 5.43 3.83 -4.60
C GLY A 7 5.57 4.66 -3.33
N VAL A 8 6.09 4.08 -2.24
CA VAL A 8 6.31 4.82 -0.98
C VAL A 8 7.37 5.92 -1.14
N THR A 9 8.44 5.65 -1.89
CA THR A 9 9.45 6.68 -2.19
C THR A 9 8.85 7.85 -2.97
N ALA A 10 7.96 7.57 -3.93
CA ALA A 10 7.25 8.60 -4.68
C ALA A 10 6.31 9.43 -3.79
N ILE A 11 5.65 8.81 -2.80
CA ILE A 11 4.84 9.53 -1.81
C ILE A 11 5.71 10.49 -1.00
N THR A 12 6.86 10.03 -0.48
CA THR A 12 7.78 10.91 0.26
C THR A 12 8.21 12.11 -0.58
N LEU A 13 8.58 11.88 -1.84
CA LEU A 13 8.95 12.96 -2.74
C LEU A 13 7.78 13.93 -3.00
N ALA A 14 6.58 13.40 -3.26
CA ALA A 14 5.39 14.21 -3.48
C ALA A 14 5.05 15.07 -2.27
N SER A 15 5.17 14.54 -1.05
CA SER A 15 4.93 15.30 0.19
C SER A 15 5.93 16.44 0.41
N LEU A 16 7.12 16.39 -0.20
CA LEU A 16 8.10 17.48 -0.14
C LEU A 16 7.87 18.55 -1.21
N LEU A 17 7.14 18.23 -2.28
CA LEU A 17 7.02 19.07 -3.48
C LEU A 17 5.61 19.63 -3.70
N CYS A 18 4.59 18.98 -3.15
CA CYS A 18 3.19 19.28 -3.42
C CYS A 18 2.46 19.70 -2.14
N ASP A 19 1.56 20.68 -2.27
CA ASP A 19 0.68 21.07 -1.16
C ASP A 19 -0.38 20.01 -0.83
N GLN A 20 -0.76 19.22 -1.84
CA GLN A 20 -1.75 18.14 -1.73
C GLN A 20 -1.28 16.91 -2.50
N VAL A 21 -1.50 15.74 -1.91
CA VAL A 21 -1.15 14.46 -2.50
C VAL A 21 -2.38 13.56 -2.51
N SER A 22 -2.79 13.15 -3.71
CA SER A 22 -3.91 12.23 -3.93
C SER A 22 -3.41 10.93 -4.53
N LEU A 23 -3.85 9.80 -3.99
CA LEU A 23 -3.41 8.47 -4.38
C LEU A 23 -4.53 7.67 -5.06
N VAL A 24 -4.12 6.87 -6.04
CA VAL A 24 -4.91 5.80 -6.69
C VAL A 24 -4.01 4.58 -6.88
N GLY A 25 -4.59 3.39 -6.82
CA GLY A 25 -3.83 2.15 -7.03
C GLY A 25 -2.92 1.76 -5.85
N PHE A 26 -3.18 2.31 -4.66
CA PHE A 26 -2.52 1.91 -3.42
C PHE A 26 -3.48 1.09 -2.56
N GLY A 27 -2.97 -0.02 -2.02
CA GLY A 27 -3.72 -0.93 -1.15
C GLY A 27 -3.37 -2.39 -1.44
N TYR A 28 -2.84 -3.10 -0.45
CA TYR A 28 -2.51 -4.52 -0.56
C TYR A 28 -3.53 -5.34 0.22
N HIS A 29 -4.49 -5.94 -0.50
CA HIS A 29 -5.46 -6.86 0.08
C HIS A 29 -4.85 -8.24 0.29
N LEU A 30 -3.93 -8.35 1.25
CA LEU A 30 -3.16 -9.58 1.49
C LEU A 30 -4.04 -10.78 1.90
N SER A 31 -5.26 -10.53 2.38
CA SER A 31 -6.26 -11.57 2.66
C SER A 31 -6.90 -12.15 1.39
N GLN A 32 -6.88 -11.43 0.27
CA GLN A 32 -7.42 -11.85 -1.03
C GLN A 32 -6.30 -12.38 -1.94
N GLN A 33 -5.73 -13.53 -1.58
CA GLN A 33 -4.55 -14.10 -2.24
C GLN A 33 -4.69 -14.29 -3.76
N GLY A 34 -5.91 -14.54 -4.27
CA GLY A 34 -6.18 -14.73 -5.69
C GLY A 34 -6.53 -13.45 -6.47
N ALA A 35 -6.61 -12.29 -5.81
CA ALA A 35 -6.83 -11.03 -6.50
C ALA A 35 -5.60 -10.64 -7.35
N PRO A 36 -5.78 -9.91 -8.47
CA PRO A 36 -4.66 -9.39 -9.24
C PRO A 36 -3.80 -8.44 -8.40
N LEU A 37 -2.48 -8.65 -8.42
CA LEU A 37 -1.49 -7.80 -7.78
C LEU A 37 -1.34 -6.47 -8.54
N HIS A 38 -1.33 -6.54 -9.87
CA HIS A 38 -1.30 -5.37 -10.74
C HIS A 38 -2.59 -5.28 -11.55
N TYR A 39 -2.99 -4.06 -11.88
CA TYR A 39 -4.23 -3.80 -12.65
C TYR A 39 -4.13 -4.21 -14.13
N TYR A 40 -2.92 -4.40 -14.66
CA TYR A 40 -2.66 -4.65 -16.07
C TYR A 40 -2.27 -6.10 -16.39
N ASP A 41 -2.10 -6.95 -15.36
CA ASP A 41 -1.69 -8.33 -15.53
C ASP A 41 -2.51 -9.30 -14.65
N HIS A 42 -2.10 -10.57 -14.65
CA HIS A 42 -2.76 -11.66 -13.92
C HIS A 42 -1.88 -12.22 -12.79
N GLN A 43 -0.85 -11.49 -12.36
CA GLN A 43 -0.05 -11.93 -11.21
C GLN A 43 -0.92 -11.88 -9.94
N ALA A 44 -0.90 -12.94 -9.14
CA ALA A 44 -1.72 -13.02 -7.94
C ALA A 44 -1.10 -12.23 -6.76
N MET A 45 -1.94 -11.70 -5.89
CA MET A 45 -1.56 -10.88 -4.72
C MET A 45 -0.57 -11.60 -3.79
N ASP A 46 -0.63 -12.93 -3.69
CA ASP A 46 0.29 -13.74 -2.90
C ASP A 46 1.76 -13.65 -3.37
N ALA A 47 2.00 -13.23 -4.62
CA ALA A 47 3.34 -13.08 -5.17
C ALA A 47 4.16 -12.04 -4.39
N ILE A 48 3.52 -10.99 -3.87
CA ILE A 48 4.22 -9.95 -3.10
C ILE A 48 4.70 -10.48 -1.73
N LEU A 49 3.97 -11.42 -1.14
CA LEU A 49 4.35 -12.05 0.13
C LEU A 49 5.59 -12.95 0.01
N ARG A 50 5.91 -13.39 -1.22
CA ARG A 50 7.13 -14.16 -1.51
C ARG A 50 8.37 -13.26 -1.68
N GLN A 51 8.19 -11.95 -1.84
CA GLN A 51 9.30 -11.01 -1.99
C GLN A 51 9.87 -10.60 -0.62
N LYS A 52 11.20 -10.61 -0.48
CA LYS A 52 11.91 -10.25 0.77
C LYS A 52 12.58 -8.87 0.72
N MET A 53 12.23 -8.05 -0.27
CA MET A 53 12.88 -6.76 -0.51
C MET A 53 12.15 -5.60 0.19
N HIS A 54 10.82 -5.66 0.24
CA HIS A 54 9.95 -4.62 0.77
C HIS A 54 9.08 -5.19 1.90
N ASP A 55 8.74 -4.36 2.89
CA ASP A 55 7.80 -4.69 3.95
C ASP A 55 6.45 -4.01 3.68
N VAL A 56 5.65 -4.64 2.82
CA VAL A 56 4.37 -4.08 2.38
C VAL A 56 3.31 -3.99 3.48
N THR A 57 3.49 -4.73 4.58
CA THR A 57 2.67 -4.60 5.78
C THR A 57 2.95 -3.25 6.45
N ARG A 58 4.22 -2.91 6.67
CA ARG A 58 4.58 -1.61 7.26
C ARG A 58 4.29 -0.44 6.34
N GLU A 59 4.45 -0.61 5.03
CA GLU A 59 4.04 0.42 4.08
C GLU A 59 2.53 0.66 4.13
N THR A 60 1.73 -0.39 4.30
CA THR A 60 0.28 -0.28 4.49
C THR A 60 -0.08 0.47 5.77
N GLU A 61 0.62 0.20 6.88
CA GLU A 61 0.43 0.94 8.13
C GLU A 61 0.75 2.42 7.97
N LEU A 62 1.87 2.75 7.31
CA LEU A 62 2.26 4.12 6.99
C LEU A 62 1.17 4.84 6.18
N LEU A 63 0.64 4.20 5.13
CA LEU A 63 -0.42 4.76 4.29
C LEU A 63 -1.68 5.09 5.11
N ARG A 64 -2.08 4.20 6.03
CA ARG A 64 -3.22 4.47 6.93
C ARG A 64 -2.95 5.67 7.83
N THR A 65 -1.77 5.75 8.46
CA THR A 65 -1.40 6.90 9.30
C THR A 65 -1.43 8.21 8.52
N LEU A 66 -0.91 8.24 7.28
CA LEU A 66 -0.92 9.44 6.45
C LEU A 66 -2.34 9.86 6.04
N LEU A 67 -3.21 8.88 5.77
CA LEU A 67 -4.62 9.12 5.44
C LEU A 67 -5.39 9.67 6.65
N GLU A 68 -5.22 9.07 7.82
CA GLU A 68 -5.84 9.51 9.08
C GLU A 68 -5.38 10.91 9.50
N ALA A 69 -4.11 11.24 9.24
CA ALA A 69 -3.56 12.57 9.48
C ALA A 69 -4.00 13.62 8.44
N GLY A 70 -4.74 13.22 7.40
CA GLY A 70 -5.14 14.10 6.29
C GLY A 70 -3.97 14.58 5.42
N THR A 71 -2.81 13.91 5.50
CA THR A 71 -1.61 14.25 4.72
C THR A 71 -1.72 13.79 3.27
N ILE A 72 -2.48 12.72 3.04
CA ILE A 72 -2.80 12.20 1.70
C ILE A 72 -4.32 12.02 1.56
N THR A 73 -4.81 12.03 0.34
CA THR A 73 -6.19 11.66 0.00
C THR A 73 -6.21 10.36 -0.79
N ASP A 74 -7.00 9.37 -0.37
CA ASP A 74 -7.24 8.15 -1.15
C ASP A 74 -8.46 8.32 -2.05
N LEU A 75 -8.26 8.35 -3.36
CA LEU A 75 -9.35 8.50 -4.33
C LEU A 75 -10.01 7.16 -4.68
N SER A 76 -9.39 6.03 -4.33
CA SER A 76 -9.86 4.69 -4.67
C SER A 76 -10.53 3.95 -3.50
N GLY A 77 -10.29 4.40 -2.27
CA GLY A 77 -10.69 3.72 -1.04
C GLY A 77 -9.88 2.45 -0.73
N GLY A 78 -8.85 2.15 -1.52
CA GLY A 78 -8.03 0.94 -1.41
C GLY A 78 -7.18 0.86 -0.15
N ILE A 79 -6.88 1.98 0.52
CA ILE A 79 -6.05 2.01 1.74
C ILE A 79 -6.85 1.53 2.97
N LEU A 80 -8.16 1.80 3.00
CA LEU A 80 -9.03 1.44 4.12
C LEU A 80 -9.78 0.12 3.92
N SER A 81 -9.94 -0.37 2.69
CA SER A 81 -10.56 -1.67 2.43
C SER A 81 -9.71 -2.88 2.86
N ILE A 82 -8.53 -2.61 3.41
CA ILE A 82 -7.61 -3.58 3.98
C ILE A 82 -8.10 -3.90 5.41
N SER A 83 -8.70 -5.06 5.64
CA SER A 83 -9.03 -5.48 7.02
C SER A 83 -7.75 -5.64 7.86
N PRO A 84 -7.81 -5.43 9.19
CA PRO A 84 -6.74 -5.86 10.08
C PRO A 84 -6.53 -7.37 9.86
N GLN A 85 -5.29 -7.80 9.67
CA GLN A 85 -4.94 -9.19 9.92
C GLN A 85 -5.36 -9.47 11.36
N THR A 86 -6.45 -10.20 11.56
CA THR A 86 -6.76 -10.77 12.87
C THR A 86 -5.54 -11.59 13.25
N THR A 87 -4.86 -11.20 14.33
CA THR A 87 -3.83 -12.00 14.97
C THR A 87 -4.45 -13.37 15.26
N ALA A 88 -4.11 -14.35 14.44
CA ALA A 88 -4.33 -15.74 14.76
C ALA A 88 -3.19 -16.15 15.71
N GLY A 89 -3.55 -16.42 16.98
CA GLY A 89 -2.64 -16.92 18.02
C GLY A 89 -2.60 -16.04 19.25
#